data_AF-A0A394DE04-F1
#
_entry.id   AF-A0A394DE04-F1
#
_cell.length_a   1.000
_cell.length_b   1.000
_cell.length_c   1.000
_cell.angle_alpha   90.00
_cell.angle_beta   90.00
_cell.angle_gamma   90.00
#
_symmetry.space_group_name_H-M   'P 1'
#
loop_
_entity.id
_entity.type
_entity.pdbx_description
1 polymer ?
#
loop_
_entity_poly.entity_id
_entity_poly.type
_entity_poly.pdbx_seq_one_letter_code
_entity_poly.pdbx_strand_id
1 'polypeptide(L)'
;MPPILSNFSNSMKLKYVKLGYQYLVNHIITLTLILLIVAIFIEVISVGPYEILNLLNSINFDLVLIIYSSILVILIAILYFMLKSPTIYLVDYACFKPPVTCQVTFATFMEHSKIILQNNPKSVEFQMRILERSGLGEETSLPPAIHYIPPKPTMEAARASSVQHLLCPQWLSISTNSGATLRALTYLEWVAAQG
;
A
#
# COMPACT_ATOMS: atom_id res chain seq x y z
N MET A 1 27.04 15.43 -32.30
CA MET A 1 27.23 14.50 -31.17
C MET A 1 26.71 15.18 -29.90
N PRO A 2 25.66 14.67 -29.24
CA PRO A 2 25.09 15.35 -28.08
C PRO A 2 25.83 14.95 -26.78
N PRO A 3 25.91 15.85 -25.79
CA PRO A 3 26.60 15.62 -24.53
C PRO A 3 25.69 14.82 -23.59
N ILE A 4 25.69 13.50 -23.75
CA ILE A 4 24.86 12.60 -22.93
C ILE A 4 25.42 12.45 -21.50
N LEU A 5 26.71 12.70 -21.31
CA LEU A 5 27.43 12.37 -20.07
C LEU A 5 27.05 13.25 -18.85
N SER A 6 26.76 14.54 -19.04
CA SER A 6 26.45 15.47 -17.94
C SER A 6 25.10 15.17 -17.28
N ASN A 7 24.09 14.80 -18.08
CA ASN A 7 22.76 14.47 -17.59
C ASN A 7 22.72 13.18 -16.77
N PHE A 8 23.53 12.18 -17.13
CA PHE A 8 23.65 10.93 -16.36
C PHE A 8 24.34 11.15 -15.00
N SER A 9 25.44 11.90 -14.96
CA SER A 9 26.13 12.24 -13.71
C SER A 9 25.22 13.01 -12.74
N ASN A 10 24.42 13.95 -13.25
CA ASN A 10 23.48 14.71 -12.43
C ASN A 10 22.34 13.83 -11.90
N SER A 11 21.81 12.92 -12.72
CA SER A 11 20.78 11.96 -12.29
C SER A 11 21.27 11.00 -11.20
N MET A 12 22.50 10.50 -11.33
CA MET A 12 23.11 9.62 -10.32
C MET A 12 23.31 10.36 -8.99
N LYS A 13 23.89 11.57 -9.01
CA LYS A 13 24.07 12.38 -7.79
C LYS A 13 22.75 12.65 -7.08
N LEU A 14 21.68 12.96 -7.81
CA LEU A 14 20.36 13.27 -7.23
C LEU A 14 19.71 12.04 -6.57
N LYS A 15 19.91 10.83 -7.15
CA LYS A 15 19.43 9.57 -6.54
C LYS A 15 20.14 9.27 -5.21
N TYR A 16 21.47 9.40 -5.15
CA TYR A 16 22.22 9.18 -3.90
C TYR A 16 21.93 10.24 -2.84
N VAL A 17 21.76 11.51 -3.24
CA VAL A 17 21.37 12.59 -2.33
C VAL A 17 19.97 12.35 -1.76
N LYS A 18 19.01 11.90 -2.59
CA LYS A 18 17.66 11.58 -2.12
C LYS A 18 17.65 10.38 -1.17
N LEU A 19 18.45 9.35 -1.46
CA LEU A 19 18.58 8.16 -0.61
C LEU A 19 19.23 8.52 0.73
N GLY A 20 20.32 9.29 0.70
CA GLY A 20 21.02 9.77 1.89
C GLY A 20 20.16 10.71 2.74
N TYR A 21 19.39 11.60 2.12
CA TYR A 21 18.45 12.48 2.81
C TYR A 21 17.32 11.68 3.48
N GLN A 22 16.72 10.74 2.75
CA GLN A 22 15.66 9.90 3.30
C GLN A 22 16.16 9.02 4.45
N TYR A 23 17.39 8.50 4.35
CA TYR A 23 18.04 7.76 5.42
C TYR A 23 18.33 8.66 6.65
N LEU A 24 18.91 9.84 6.43
CA LEU A 24 19.18 10.81 7.49
C LEU A 24 17.91 11.22 8.21
N VAL A 25 16.85 11.58 7.49
CA VAL A 25 15.55 11.97 8.10
C VAL A 25 14.92 10.80 8.87
N ASN A 26 15.06 9.57 8.39
CA ASN A 26 14.54 8.40 9.09
C ASN A 26 15.31 8.11 10.40
N HIS A 27 16.62 8.34 10.41
CA HIS A 27 17.50 8.07 11.55
C HIS A 27 17.84 9.31 12.40
N ILE A 28 17.29 10.48 12.07
CA ILE A 28 17.64 11.76 12.73
C ILE A 28 17.29 11.72 14.23
N ILE A 29 16.19 11.06 14.60
CA ILE A 29 15.76 10.93 16.00
C ILE A 29 16.73 10.02 16.76
N THR A 30 17.14 8.90 16.16
CA THR A 30 18.13 7.98 16.76
C THR A 30 19.48 8.67 16.94
N LEU A 31 19.93 9.43 15.94
CA LEU A 31 21.18 10.20 16.01
C LEU A 31 21.10 11.30 17.08
N THR A 32 19.98 12.03 17.17
CA THR A 32 19.76 13.04 18.21
C THR A 32 19.75 12.43 19.60
N LEU A 33 19.12 11.25 19.77
CA LEU A 33 19.09 10.54 21.06
C LEU A 33 20.48 10.03 21.47
N ILE A 34 21.26 9.51 20.52
CA ILE A 34 22.67 9.13 20.75
C ILE A 34 23.50 10.36 21.16
N LEU A 35 23.34 11.48 20.45
CA LEU A 35 24.07 12.71 20.75
C LEU A 35 23.72 13.24 22.16
N LEU A 36 22.46 13.13 22.57
CA LEU A 36 21.99 13.50 23.90
C LEU A 36 22.64 12.63 24.98
N ILE A 37 22.67 11.31 24.78
CA ILE A 37 23.31 10.37 25.73
C ILE A 37 24.81 10.66 25.85
N VAL A 38 25.49 10.91 24.73
CA VAL A 38 26.91 11.27 24.71
C VAL A 38 27.16 12.59 25.44
N ALA A 39 26.32 13.60 25.24
CA ALA A 39 26.43 14.88 25.93
C ALA A 39 26.29 14.71 27.46
N ILE A 40 25.27 13.98 27.91
CA ILE A 40 25.06 13.68 29.34
C ILE A 40 26.26 12.90 29.90
N PHE A 41 26.80 11.95 29.14
CA PHE A 41 27.94 11.14 29.58
C PHE A 41 29.22 11.99 29.71
N ILE A 42 29.47 12.91 28.78
CA ILE A 42 30.57 13.87 28.85
C ILE A 42 30.41 14.77 30.08
N GLU A 43 29.19 15.27 30.32
CA GLU A 43 28.88 16.14 31.45
C GLU A 43 29.12 15.40 32.78
N VAL A 44 28.65 14.16 32.90
CA VAL A 44 28.87 13.28 34.08
C VAL A 44 30.35 12.94 34.31
N ILE A 45 31.16 12.80 33.25
CA ILE A 45 32.61 12.57 33.41
C ILE A 45 33.32 13.86 33.82
N SER A 46 32.87 15.01 33.32
CA SER A 46 33.48 16.31 33.62
C SER A 46 33.17 16.82 35.02
N VAL A 47 31.98 16.50 35.55
CA VAL A 47 31.54 16.80 36.91
C VAL A 47 32.01 15.66 37.81
N GLY A 48 33.11 15.84 38.53
CA GLY A 48 33.72 14.77 39.33
C GLY A 48 32.76 14.12 40.36
N PRO A 49 33.06 12.90 40.85
CA PRO A 49 32.15 12.11 41.69
C PRO A 49 31.76 12.79 43.02
N TYR A 50 32.60 13.69 43.50
CA TYR A 50 32.38 14.44 44.74
C TYR A 50 31.36 15.58 44.57
N GLU A 51 31.28 16.19 43.39
CA GLU A 51 30.32 17.26 43.09
C GLU A 51 28.91 16.69 42.86
N ILE A 52 28.81 15.49 42.26
CA ILE A 52 27.54 14.76 42.09
C ILE A 52 26.89 14.46 43.45
N LEU A 53 27.66 14.01 44.44
CA LEU A 53 27.17 13.75 45.80
C LEU A 53 26.67 15.03 46.50
N ASN A 54 27.34 16.16 46.28
CA ASN A 54 26.91 17.45 46.84
C ASN A 54 25.67 18.01 46.12
N LEU A 55 25.55 17.79 44.80
CA LEU A 55 24.38 18.14 43.99
C LEU A 55 23.14 17.34 44.41
N LEU A 56 23.31 16.05 44.72
CA LEU A 56 22.28 15.16 45.26
C LEU A 56 21.85 15.52 46.69
N ASN A 57 22.74 16.14 47.46
CA ASN A 57 22.41 16.60 48.82
C ASN A 57 21.73 17.99 48.82
N SER A 58 21.90 18.75 47.73
CA SER A 58 21.33 20.08 47.50
C SER A 58 20.20 20.07 46.47
N ILE A 59 19.45 18.97 46.36
CA ILE A 59 18.36 18.82 45.37
C ILE A 59 17.35 19.96 45.55
N ASN A 60 17.48 20.97 44.69
CA ASN A 60 16.58 22.11 44.56
C ASN A 60 15.61 21.85 43.41
N PHE A 61 14.50 22.60 43.40
CA PHE A 61 13.40 22.49 42.42
C PHE A 61 13.85 22.48 40.94
N ASP A 62 15.01 23.06 40.62
CA ASP A 62 15.56 23.11 39.27
C ASP A 62 15.91 21.74 38.68
N LEU A 63 16.46 20.81 39.45
CA LEU A 63 16.77 19.46 38.96
C LEU A 63 15.49 18.66 38.70
N VAL A 64 14.48 18.84 39.54
CA VAL A 64 13.16 18.20 39.37
C VAL A 64 12.50 18.72 38.09
N LEU A 65 12.62 20.02 37.79
CA LEU A 65 12.08 20.62 36.57
C LEU A 65 12.80 20.10 35.31
N ILE A 66 14.13 19.96 35.36
CA ILE A 66 14.93 19.42 34.24
C ILE A 66 14.53 17.96 33.95
N ILE A 67 14.40 17.13 34.98
CA ILE A 67 13.99 15.73 34.83
C ILE A 67 12.58 15.66 34.23
N TYR A 68 11.62 16.44 34.76
CA TYR A 68 10.25 16.45 34.23
C TYR A 68 10.18 16.89 32.77
N SER A 69 10.94 17.95 32.41
CA SER A 69 11.03 18.42 31.03
C SER A 69 11.62 17.36 30.10
N SER A 70 12.68 16.67 30.52
CA SER A 70 13.31 15.59 29.73
C SER A 70 12.35 14.43 29.48
N ILE A 71 11.61 13.99 30.51
CA ILE A 71 10.62 12.92 30.41
C ILE A 71 9.49 13.33 29.45
N LEU A 72 9.04 14.59 29.52
CA LEU A 72 8.00 15.12 28.65
C LEU A 72 8.45 15.13 27.18
N VAL A 73 9.69 15.56 26.90
CA VAL A 73 10.26 15.52 25.54
C VAL A 73 10.37 14.10 25.00
N ILE A 74 10.83 13.15 25.83
CA ILE A 74 10.94 11.73 25.46
C ILE A 74 9.55 11.14 25.18
N LEU A 75 8.55 11.46 26.01
CA LEU A 75 7.18 11.00 25.84
C LEU A 75 6.56 11.54 24.54
N ILE A 76 6.75 12.83 24.23
CA ILE A 76 6.31 13.40 22.95
C ILE A 76 6.99 12.71 21.77
N ALA A 77 8.29 12.43 21.86
CA ALA A 77 9.03 11.75 20.79
C ALA A 77 8.54 10.31 20.55
N ILE A 78 8.26 9.56 21.63
CA ILE A 78 7.71 8.20 21.56
C ILE A 78 6.31 8.24 20.94
N LEU A 79 5.44 9.14 21.41
CA LEU A 79 4.09 9.29 20.86
C LEU A 79 4.14 9.69 19.39
N TYR A 80 4.98 10.65 19.01
CA TYR A 80 5.17 11.03 17.60
C TYR A 80 5.58 9.84 16.73
N PHE A 81 6.45 8.97 17.24
CA PHE A 81 6.88 7.76 16.52
C PHE A 81 5.78 6.70 16.42
N MET A 82 5.01 6.50 17.49
CA MET A 82 3.87 5.57 17.50
C MET A 82 2.72 6.06 16.61
N LEU A 83 2.48 7.38 16.56
CA LEU A 83 1.47 7.99 15.70
C LEU A 83 1.92 8.02 14.23
N LYS A 84 3.24 8.01 13.97
CA LYS A 84 3.77 7.91 12.61
C LYS A 84 3.53 6.50 12.08
N SER A 85 2.44 6.33 11.35
CA SER A 85 2.15 5.09 10.64
C SER A 85 3.32 4.73 9.69
N PRO A 86 3.81 3.49 9.70
CA PRO A 86 4.86 3.07 8.78
C PRO A 86 4.36 3.23 7.33
N THR A 87 5.22 3.77 6.45
CA THR A 87 4.87 3.91 5.04
C THR A 87 4.82 2.52 4.39
N ILE A 88 3.62 2.06 4.04
CA ILE A 88 3.43 0.84 3.25
C ILE A 88 3.65 1.22 1.77
N TYR A 89 4.60 0.53 1.13
CA TYR A 89 4.92 0.74 -0.28
C TYR A 89 4.29 -0.36 -1.13
N LEU A 90 3.70 0.03 -2.26
CA LEU A 90 3.27 -0.90 -3.29
C LEU A 90 4.51 -1.48 -3.98
N VAL A 91 4.80 -2.76 -3.75
CA VAL A 91 5.98 -3.44 -4.31
C VAL A 91 5.76 -3.81 -5.77
N ASP A 92 4.60 -4.40 -6.06
CA ASP A 92 4.22 -4.80 -7.41
C ASP A 92 2.69 -4.77 -7.53
N TYR A 93 2.20 -4.52 -8.74
CA TYR A 93 0.79 -4.61 -9.06
C TYR A 93 0.67 -5.20 -10.45
N ALA A 94 -0.42 -5.92 -10.68
CA ALA A 94 -0.64 -6.49 -11.97
C ALA A 94 -2.15 -6.49 -12.24
N CYS A 95 -2.53 -6.20 -13.49
CA CYS A 95 -3.93 -6.05 -13.91
C CYS A 95 -4.26 -7.04 -15.01
N PHE A 96 -5.44 -7.66 -14.90
CA PHE A 96 -5.93 -8.62 -15.90
C PHE A 96 -6.82 -7.89 -16.89
N LYS A 97 -6.47 -7.97 -18.17
CA LYS A 97 -7.36 -7.53 -19.25
C LYS A 97 -8.14 -8.74 -19.77
N PRO A 98 -9.46 -8.78 -19.61
CA PRO A 98 -10.29 -9.87 -20.13
C PRO A 98 -10.26 -9.94 -21.66
N PRO A 99 -10.48 -11.14 -22.24
CA PRO A 99 -10.53 -11.34 -23.68
C PRO A 99 -11.76 -10.63 -24.30
N VAL A 100 -11.67 -10.34 -25.60
CA VAL A 100 -12.74 -9.67 -26.36
C VAL A 100 -14.07 -10.42 -26.34
N THR A 101 -14.06 -11.73 -26.13
CA THR A 101 -15.27 -12.55 -25.99
C THR A 101 -16.11 -12.19 -24.77
N CYS A 102 -15.50 -11.55 -23.77
CA CYS A 102 -16.20 -11.10 -22.57
C CYS A 102 -16.69 -9.65 -22.69
N GLN A 103 -16.26 -8.90 -23.71
CA GLN A 103 -16.67 -7.52 -23.91
C GLN A 103 -18.11 -7.45 -24.41
N VAL A 104 -18.84 -6.45 -23.93
CA VAL A 104 -20.23 -6.22 -24.30
C VAL A 104 -20.43 -4.75 -24.61
N THR A 105 -20.91 -4.49 -25.82
CA THR A 105 -21.32 -3.14 -26.23
C THR A 105 -22.63 -2.76 -25.59
N PHE A 106 -22.89 -1.46 -25.46
CA PHE A 106 -24.15 -0.96 -24.92
C PHE A 106 -25.35 -1.43 -25.74
N ALA A 107 -25.22 -1.51 -27.06
CA ALA A 107 -26.26 -2.01 -27.94
C ALA A 107 -26.62 -3.46 -27.61
N THR A 108 -25.62 -4.34 -27.52
CA THR A 108 -25.81 -5.76 -27.20
C THR A 108 -26.44 -5.94 -25.82
N PHE A 109 -25.95 -5.21 -24.81
CA PHE A 109 -26.53 -5.27 -23.47
C PHE A 109 -27.99 -4.85 -23.46
N MET A 110 -28.33 -3.73 -24.12
CA MET A 110 -29.70 -3.22 -24.17
C MET A 110 -30.65 -4.15 -24.93
N GLU A 111 -30.17 -4.82 -25.98
CA GLU A 111 -30.94 -5.84 -26.68
C GLU A 111 -31.20 -7.05 -25.79
N HIS A 112 -30.16 -7.57 -25.12
CA HIS A 112 -30.30 -8.68 -24.18
C HIS A 112 -31.25 -8.35 -23.03
N SER A 113 -31.14 -7.14 -22.46
CA SER A 113 -32.05 -6.68 -21.39
C SER A 113 -33.50 -6.61 -21.87
N LYS A 114 -33.77 -6.17 -23.10
CA LYS A 114 -35.13 -6.14 -23.66
C LYS A 114 -35.71 -7.55 -23.85
N ILE A 115 -34.87 -8.51 -24.27
CA ILE A 115 -35.28 -9.92 -24.45
C ILE A 115 -35.56 -10.56 -23.09
N ILE A 116 -34.65 -10.40 -22.12
CA ILE A 116 -34.74 -11.06 -20.80
C ILE A 116 -35.85 -10.43 -19.94
N LEU A 117 -35.99 -9.10 -19.97
CA LEU A 117 -36.98 -8.35 -19.19
C LEU A 117 -38.15 -7.88 -20.06
N GLN A 118 -38.56 -8.67 -21.05
CA GLN A 118 -39.66 -8.33 -21.96
C GLN A 118 -40.94 -7.89 -21.22
N ASN A 119 -41.24 -8.51 -20.09
CA ASN A 119 -42.43 -8.21 -19.27
C ASN A 119 -42.24 -7.04 -18.29
N ASN A 120 -41.04 -6.45 -18.20
CA ASN A 120 -40.65 -5.43 -17.22
C ASN A 120 -39.95 -4.22 -17.89
N PRO A 121 -40.67 -3.42 -18.71
CA PRO A 121 -40.06 -2.31 -19.45
C PRO A 121 -39.46 -1.23 -18.53
N LYS A 122 -40.04 -1.01 -17.34
CA LYS A 122 -39.51 -0.08 -16.34
C LYS A 122 -38.09 -0.45 -15.87
N SER A 123 -37.82 -1.75 -15.74
CA SER A 123 -36.50 -2.24 -15.34
C SER A 123 -35.46 -2.09 -16.45
N VAL A 124 -35.88 -2.23 -17.72
CA VAL A 124 -35.02 -1.96 -18.89
C VAL A 124 -34.63 -0.48 -18.94
N GLU A 125 -35.59 0.43 -18.77
CA GLU A 125 -35.29 1.87 -18.70
C GLU A 125 -34.37 2.21 -17.52
N PHE A 126 -34.57 1.57 -16.36
CA PHE A 126 -33.70 1.77 -15.21
C PHE A 126 -32.25 1.35 -15.50
N GLN A 127 -32.06 0.19 -16.11
CA GLN A 127 -30.73 -0.28 -16.54
C GLN A 127 -30.09 0.67 -17.57
N MET A 128 -30.88 1.18 -18.53
CA MET A 128 -30.41 2.16 -19.51
C MET A 128 -29.90 3.45 -18.84
N ARG A 129 -30.67 4.02 -17.91
CA ARG A 129 -30.26 5.23 -17.17
C ARG A 129 -29.00 5.01 -16.33
N ILE A 130 -28.80 3.80 -15.79
CA ILE A 130 -27.56 3.44 -15.08
C ILE A 130 -26.39 3.43 -16.06
N LEU A 131 -26.54 2.75 -17.20
CA LEU A 131 -25.47 2.67 -18.20
C LEU A 131 -25.01 4.06 -18.65
N GLU A 132 -25.96 4.94 -19.01
CA GLU A 132 -25.67 6.31 -19.46
C GLU A 132 -24.94 7.17 -18.42
N ARG A 133 -25.15 6.89 -17.12
CA ARG A 133 -24.56 7.68 -16.02
C ARG A 133 -23.33 7.05 -15.37
N SER A 134 -23.08 5.78 -15.63
CA SER A 134 -22.01 5.01 -14.99
C SER A 134 -20.60 5.31 -15.53
N GLY A 135 -20.50 5.98 -16.68
CA GLY A 135 -19.21 6.23 -17.34
C GLY A 135 -18.54 4.96 -17.87
N LEU A 136 -19.31 3.87 -18.04
CA LEU A 136 -18.83 2.65 -18.70
C LEU A 136 -18.51 2.95 -20.17
N GLY A 137 -17.58 2.19 -20.75
CA GLY A 137 -17.25 2.25 -22.17
C GLY A 137 -17.75 1.02 -22.92
N GLU A 138 -17.66 1.06 -24.25
CA GLU A 138 -18.01 -0.08 -25.12
C GLU A 138 -17.09 -1.31 -24.93
N GLU A 139 -15.97 -1.13 -24.23
CA GLU A 139 -14.99 -2.16 -23.89
C GLU A 139 -15.28 -2.85 -22.54
N THR A 140 -16.45 -2.59 -21.95
CA THR A 140 -16.83 -3.16 -20.65
C THR A 140 -16.97 -4.67 -20.76
N SER A 141 -16.31 -5.39 -19.85
CA SER A 141 -16.32 -6.85 -19.86
C SER A 141 -17.25 -7.42 -18.80
N LEU A 142 -18.08 -8.37 -19.23
CA LEU A 142 -19.11 -9.01 -18.45
C LEU A 142 -18.81 -10.51 -18.29
N PRO A 143 -19.12 -11.13 -17.14
CA PRO A 143 -18.88 -12.56 -16.92
C PRO A 143 -19.61 -13.42 -17.96
N PRO A 144 -19.00 -14.51 -18.47
CA PRO A 144 -19.61 -15.38 -19.49
C PRO A 144 -21.03 -15.86 -19.14
N ALA A 145 -21.33 -16.04 -17.84
CA ALA A 145 -22.64 -16.47 -17.35
C ALA A 145 -23.81 -15.56 -17.79
N ILE A 146 -23.55 -14.28 -18.04
CA ILE A 146 -24.58 -13.30 -18.44
C ILE A 146 -24.63 -13.03 -19.95
N HIS A 147 -23.74 -13.65 -20.72
CA HIS A 147 -23.80 -13.63 -22.20
C HIS A 147 -24.84 -14.61 -22.75
N TYR A 148 -25.25 -15.61 -21.96
CA TYR A 148 -26.27 -16.58 -22.35
C TYR A 148 -27.69 -16.00 -22.24
N ILE A 149 -28.59 -16.41 -23.14
CA ILE A 149 -30.03 -16.11 -23.08
C ILE A 149 -30.79 -17.44 -22.96
N PRO A 150 -31.51 -17.72 -21.86
CA PRO A 150 -31.55 -16.94 -20.62
C PRO A 150 -30.22 -17.00 -19.84
N PRO A 151 -29.87 -15.95 -19.08
CA PRO A 151 -28.63 -15.92 -18.32
C PRO A 151 -28.65 -17.00 -17.23
N LYS A 152 -27.48 -17.57 -16.93
CA LYS A 152 -27.32 -18.60 -15.89
C LYS A 152 -26.38 -18.12 -14.79
N PRO A 153 -26.79 -17.12 -13.98
CA PRO A 153 -25.97 -16.61 -12.90
C PRO A 153 -25.94 -17.63 -11.74
N THR A 154 -24.94 -18.49 -11.73
CA THR A 154 -24.69 -19.45 -10.64
C THR A 154 -23.52 -18.99 -9.79
N MET A 155 -23.52 -19.39 -8.51
CA MET A 155 -22.40 -19.11 -7.60
C MET A 155 -21.10 -19.75 -8.12
N GLU A 156 -21.22 -20.92 -8.72
CA GLU A 156 -20.13 -21.68 -9.31
C GLU A 156 -19.50 -20.90 -10.49
N ALA A 157 -20.33 -20.38 -11.41
CA ALA A 157 -19.83 -19.59 -12.54
C ALA A 157 -19.19 -18.26 -12.11
N ALA A 158 -19.72 -17.62 -11.06
CA ALA A 158 -19.15 -16.40 -10.50
C ALA A 158 -17.79 -16.65 -9.83
N ARG A 159 -17.65 -17.75 -9.07
CA ARG A 159 -16.38 -18.16 -8.46
C ARG A 159 -15.34 -18.55 -9.51
N ALA A 160 -15.72 -19.34 -10.51
CA ALA A 160 -14.83 -19.72 -11.60
C ALA A 160 -14.31 -18.49 -12.36
N SER A 161 -15.22 -17.56 -12.72
CA SER A 161 -14.85 -16.34 -13.43
C SER A 161 -13.89 -15.45 -12.62
N SER A 162 -14.07 -15.32 -11.31
CA SER A 162 -13.27 -14.42 -10.48
C SER A 162 -11.96 -15.04 -9.97
N VAL A 163 -12.03 -16.22 -9.34
CA VAL A 163 -10.88 -16.84 -8.66
C VAL A 163 -9.93 -17.48 -9.67
N GLN A 164 -10.47 -18.30 -10.57
CA GLN A 164 -9.64 -19.08 -11.49
C GLN A 164 -9.12 -18.22 -12.65
N HIS A 165 -9.98 -17.38 -13.23
CA HIS A 165 -9.62 -16.63 -14.44
C HIS A 165 -9.00 -15.25 -14.17
N LEU A 166 -9.35 -14.55 -13.07
CA LEU A 166 -8.79 -13.22 -12.77
C LEU A 166 -7.66 -13.30 -11.74
N LEU A 167 -7.93 -13.90 -10.57
CA LEU A 167 -7.02 -13.83 -9.42
C LEU A 167 -5.79 -14.73 -9.56
N CYS A 168 -5.97 -15.99 -9.97
CA CYS A 168 -4.89 -16.98 -10.07
C CYS A 168 -3.73 -16.54 -11.01
N PRO A 169 -3.97 -16.13 -12.27
CA PRO A 169 -2.88 -15.68 -13.15
C PRO A 169 -2.22 -14.40 -12.65
N GLN A 170 -2.97 -13.50 -12.00
CA GLN A 170 -2.41 -12.27 -11.45
C GLN A 170 -1.46 -12.54 -10.29
N TRP A 171 -1.86 -13.43 -9.39
CA TRP A 171 -1.03 -13.87 -8.27
C TRP A 171 0.24 -14.58 -8.73
N LEU A 172 0.13 -15.42 -9.76
CA LEU A 172 1.29 -16.08 -10.35
C LEU A 172 2.25 -15.06 -10.98
N SER A 173 1.74 -14.07 -11.71
CA SER A 173 2.55 -12.99 -12.28
C SER A 173 3.28 -12.19 -11.20
N ILE A 174 2.59 -11.77 -10.14
CA ILE A 174 3.19 -10.98 -9.04
C ILE A 174 4.25 -11.81 -8.31
N SER A 175 3.97 -13.08 -8.03
CA SER A 175 4.93 -13.94 -7.31
C SER A 175 6.19 -14.26 -8.13
N THR A 176 6.05 -14.39 -9.45
CA THR A 176 7.17 -14.61 -10.37
C THR A 176 8.05 -13.37 -10.45
N ASN A 177 7.45 -12.18 -10.56
CA ASN A 177 8.18 -10.91 -10.68
C ASN A 177 8.83 -10.45 -9.36
N SER A 178 8.21 -10.75 -8.22
CA SER A 178 8.71 -10.36 -6.89
C SER A 178 9.77 -11.31 -6.31
N GLY A 179 10.10 -12.42 -7.00
CA GLY A 179 11.05 -13.42 -6.51
C GLY A 179 10.54 -14.25 -5.32
N ALA A 180 9.23 -14.20 -5.04
CA ALA A 180 8.57 -14.89 -3.92
C ALA A 180 8.04 -16.29 -4.31
N THR A 181 8.72 -16.98 -5.23
CA THR A 181 8.23 -18.15 -5.96
C THR A 181 7.85 -19.34 -5.06
N LEU A 182 8.55 -19.52 -3.93
CA LEU A 182 8.32 -20.64 -2.99
C LEU A 182 7.04 -20.51 -2.14
N ARG A 183 6.57 -19.30 -1.83
CA ARG A 183 5.31 -19.09 -1.06
C ARG A 183 4.07 -19.16 -1.95
N ALA A 184 4.22 -18.88 -3.24
CA ALA A 184 3.12 -18.89 -4.19
C ALA A 184 2.65 -20.30 -4.54
N LEU A 185 3.58 -21.27 -4.65
CA LEU A 185 3.26 -22.68 -4.90
C LEU A 185 2.43 -23.29 -3.75
N THR A 186 2.80 -23.00 -2.50
CA THR A 186 2.04 -23.47 -1.33
C THR A 186 0.61 -22.91 -1.24
N TYR A 187 0.39 -21.67 -1.73
CA TYR A 187 -0.95 -21.07 -1.72
C TYR A 187 -1.83 -21.61 -2.86
N LEU A 188 -1.24 -21.85 -4.03
CA LEU A 188 -1.93 -22.46 -5.17
C LEU A 188 -2.32 -23.92 -4.89
N GLU A 189 -1.45 -24.71 -4.25
CA GLU A 189 -1.77 -26.07 -3.81
C GLU A 189 -2.90 -26.09 -2.78
N TRP A 190 -2.93 -25.12 -1.84
CA TRP A 190 -4.00 -25.01 -0.85
C TRP A 190 -5.35 -24.60 -1.46
N VAL A 191 -5.35 -23.66 -2.41
CA VAL A 191 -6.59 -23.24 -3.11
C VAL A 191 -7.10 -24.36 -4.04
N ALA A 192 -6.21 -25.09 -4.71
CA ALA A 192 -6.58 -26.23 -5.53
C ALA A 192 -7.13 -27.42 -4.72
N ALA A 193 -6.73 -27.57 -3.45
CA ALA A 193 -7.22 -28.61 -2.55
C ALA A 193 -8.60 -28.32 -1.92
N GLN A 194 -9.16 -27.12 -2.11
CA GLN A 194 -10.46 -26.71 -1.54
C GLN A 194 -11.60 -26.64 -2.57
N GLY A 195 -11.34 -26.98 -3.83
CA GLY A 195 -12.36 -27.17 -4.88
C GLY A 195 -12.72 -28.65 -5.03
#